data_AF-K4EL07-F1
#
_entry.id   AF-K4EL07-F1
#
_cell.length_a   1.000
_cell.length_b   1.000
_cell.length_c   1.000
_cell.angle_alpha   90.00
_cell.angle_beta   90.00
_cell.angle_gamma   90.00
#
_symmetry.space_group_name_H-M   'P 1'
#
loop_
_entity.id
_entity.type
_entity.pdbx_description
1 polymer ?
#
loop_
_entity_poly.entity_id
_entity_poly.type
_entity_poly.pdbx_seq_one_letter_code
_entity_poly.pdbx_strand_id
1 'polypeptide(L)'
;LGYGVGPGGEVIDTFPYFVSGVLHLISSAVLGFGGVYHSLIGPETLEESFPFFGYVWKDKNKMTNILGYHLIMLGIGAWLLVWKAMYFGGVYDTWAPGGGDVRIITNPTTNAAIIFGYLLKSPFGGDGWIVSVDNMEDIIGGHVWIGTLEILGGIWHIYTTPWPWARRAFVWSGEAYLSYSL
;
A
#
# COMPACT_ATOMS: atom_id res chain seq x y z
N LEU A 1 11.82 6.97 6.92
CA LEU A 1 10.98 8.17 6.67
C LEU A 1 11.66 9.50 7.06
N GLY A 2 12.88 9.51 7.63
CA GLY A 2 13.60 10.76 7.94
C GLY A 2 13.09 11.53 9.15
N TYR A 3 12.30 10.90 10.03
CA TYR A 3 11.85 11.53 11.28
C TYR A 3 12.90 11.33 12.39
N GLY A 4 13.21 12.39 13.12
CA GLY A 4 14.04 12.34 14.33
C GLY A 4 15.53 12.08 14.10
N VAL A 5 15.98 12.00 12.85
CA VAL A 5 17.38 11.74 12.47
C VAL A 5 17.95 12.87 11.64
N GLY A 6 19.26 13.07 11.75
CA GLY A 6 20.03 14.02 10.93
C GLY A 6 21.23 13.34 10.23
N PRO A 7 22.30 14.10 9.95
CA PRO A 7 23.49 13.61 9.26
C PRO A 7 24.11 12.39 9.95
N GLY A 8 24.58 11.43 9.15
CA GLY A 8 25.14 10.16 9.62
C GLY A 8 24.14 9.23 10.32
N GLY A 9 22.84 9.58 10.32
CA GLY A 9 21.80 8.85 11.03
C GLY A 9 21.76 9.13 12.52
N GLU A 10 22.38 10.23 12.99
CA GLU A 10 22.33 10.65 14.38
C GLU A 10 20.88 10.95 14.80
N VAL A 11 20.48 10.47 15.97
CA VAL A 11 19.16 10.76 16.55
C VAL A 11 19.19 12.16 17.17
N ILE A 12 18.43 13.08 16.57
CA ILE A 12 18.36 14.49 16.98
C ILE A 12 17.07 14.83 17.73
N ASP A 13 16.00 14.05 17.54
CA ASP A 13 14.71 14.24 18.20
C ASP A 13 13.95 12.92 18.30
N THR A 14 13.58 12.50 19.52
CA THR A 14 12.82 11.27 19.76
C THR A 14 11.30 11.49 19.80
N PHE A 15 10.84 12.74 19.80
CA PHE A 15 9.42 13.07 19.88
C PHE A 15 8.59 12.47 18.72
N PRO A 16 9.03 12.47 17.45
CA PRO A 16 8.29 11.84 16.36
C PRO A 16 8.06 10.33 16.57
N TYR A 17 8.98 9.63 17.23
CA TYR A 17 8.84 8.21 17.55
C TYR A 17 7.76 8.01 18.62
N PHE A 18 7.78 8.86 19.65
CA PHE A 18 6.75 8.87 20.69
C PHE A 18 5.37 9.17 20.10
N VAL A 19 5.25 10.18 19.24
CA VAL A 19 4.00 10.53 18.55
C VAL A 19 3.46 9.34 17.75
N SER A 20 4.32 8.66 16.99
CA SER A 20 3.91 7.45 16.26
C SER A 20 3.35 6.39 17.20
N GLY A 21 4.05 6.08 18.30
CA GLY A 21 3.61 5.10 19.29
C GLY A 21 2.25 5.45 19.91
N VAL A 22 2.07 6.70 20.34
CA VAL A 22 0.82 7.17 20.97
C VAL A 22 -0.34 7.13 19.99
N LEU A 23 -0.16 7.62 18.75
CA LEU A 23 -1.24 7.63 17.75
C LEU A 23 -1.70 6.22 17.42
N HIS A 24 -0.78 5.27 17.24
CA HIS A 24 -1.13 3.87 16.95
C HIS A 24 -1.80 3.20 18.15
N LEU A 25 -1.33 3.46 19.38
CA LEU A 25 -1.92 2.89 20.59
C LEU A 25 -3.35 3.40 20.83
N ILE A 26 -3.60 4.70 20.63
CA ILE A 26 -4.95 5.26 20.78
C ILE A 26 -5.87 4.74 19.66
N SER A 27 -5.36 4.68 18.43
CA SER A 27 -6.15 4.19 17.27
C SER A 27 -6.52 2.71 17.42
N SER A 28 -5.64 1.89 17.99
CA SER A 28 -5.94 0.46 18.21
C SER A 28 -7.10 0.25 19.18
N ALA A 29 -7.28 1.13 20.16
CA ALA A 29 -8.45 1.09 21.06
C ALA A 29 -9.76 1.34 20.29
N VAL A 30 -9.77 2.26 19.33
CA VAL A 30 -10.93 2.54 18.47
C VAL A 30 -11.24 1.33 17.57
N LEU A 31 -10.22 0.74 16.96
CA LEU A 31 -10.36 -0.48 16.15
C LEU A 31 -10.87 -1.65 16.99
N GLY A 32 -10.32 -1.84 18.19
CA GLY A 32 -10.74 -2.87 19.14
C GLY A 32 -12.19 -2.70 19.58
N PHE A 33 -12.61 -1.46 19.87
CA PHE A 33 -14.00 -1.16 20.21
C PHE A 33 -14.95 -1.55 19.08
N GLY A 34 -14.65 -1.14 17.84
CA GLY A 34 -15.44 -1.52 16.66
C GLY A 34 -15.48 -3.04 16.46
N GLY A 35 -14.34 -3.72 16.61
CA GLY A 35 -14.26 -5.18 16.50
C GLY A 35 -15.11 -5.90 17.55
N VAL A 36 -15.06 -5.49 18.82
CA VAL A 36 -15.88 -6.08 19.89
C VAL A 36 -17.37 -5.83 19.64
N TYR A 37 -17.75 -4.61 19.27
CA TYR A 37 -19.13 -4.28 18.94
C TYR A 37 -19.67 -5.15 17.81
N HIS A 38 -18.96 -5.23 16.69
CA HIS A 38 -19.40 -6.01 15.52
C HIS A 38 -19.34 -7.54 15.74
N SER A 39 -18.59 -8.01 16.73
CA SER A 39 -18.50 -9.45 17.04
C SER A 39 -19.54 -9.93 18.07
N LEU A 40 -20.01 -9.04 18.95
CA LEU A 40 -20.85 -9.42 20.10
C LEU A 40 -22.22 -8.75 20.17
N ILE A 41 -22.40 -7.56 19.58
CA ILE A 41 -23.60 -6.72 19.76
C ILE A 41 -24.27 -6.40 18.42
N GLY A 42 -23.47 -6.12 17.40
CA GLY A 42 -23.94 -5.81 16.05
C GLY A 42 -24.72 -6.97 15.41
N PRO A 43 -25.40 -6.70 14.29
CA PRO A 43 -26.14 -7.74 13.58
C PRO A 43 -25.21 -8.84 13.05
N GLU A 44 -25.64 -10.10 13.14
CA GLU A 44 -24.88 -11.26 12.66
C GLU A 44 -24.71 -11.27 11.14
N THR A 45 -25.69 -10.71 10.41
CA THR A 45 -25.71 -10.59 8.95
C THR A 45 -26.03 -9.16 8.54
N LEU A 46 -25.57 -8.73 7.36
CA LEU A 46 -25.66 -7.33 6.91
C LEU A 46 -26.55 -7.16 5.68
N GLU A 47 -26.92 -8.25 5.02
CA GLU A 47 -27.57 -8.28 3.71
C GLU A 47 -28.94 -7.61 3.70
N GLU A 48 -29.73 -7.76 4.78
CA GLU A 48 -31.09 -7.22 4.86
C GLU A 48 -31.11 -5.76 5.31
N SER A 49 -30.29 -5.42 6.32
CA SER A 49 -30.30 -4.09 6.94
C SER A 49 -29.39 -3.09 6.22
N PHE A 50 -28.30 -3.56 5.63
CA PHE A 50 -27.23 -2.72 5.09
C PHE A 50 -26.69 -3.26 3.75
N PRO A 51 -27.46 -3.19 2.65
CA PRO A 51 -27.11 -3.84 1.38
C PRO A 51 -25.78 -3.34 0.76
N PHE A 52 -25.35 -2.11 1.07
CA PHE A 52 -24.03 -1.62 0.68
C PHE A 52 -22.89 -2.37 1.38
N PHE A 53 -23.08 -2.85 2.61
CA PHE A 53 -22.07 -3.57 3.39
C PHE A 53 -22.26 -5.10 3.34
N GLY A 54 -23.48 -5.59 3.17
CA GLY A 54 -23.76 -7.01 2.98
C GLY A 54 -23.18 -7.57 1.67
N TYR A 55 -22.73 -8.82 1.71
CA TYR A 55 -22.17 -9.51 0.55
C TYR A 55 -22.30 -11.03 0.66
N VAL A 56 -22.41 -11.69 -0.50
CA VAL A 56 -22.29 -13.14 -0.61
C VAL A 56 -21.05 -13.44 -1.44
N TRP A 57 -20.20 -14.37 -1.00
CA TRP A 57 -18.92 -14.69 -1.67
C TRP A 57 -19.03 -15.06 -3.16
N LYS A 58 -20.20 -15.55 -3.58
CA LYS A 58 -20.48 -15.92 -4.98
C LYS A 58 -20.83 -14.72 -5.87
N ASP A 59 -21.19 -13.58 -5.28
CA ASP A 59 -21.43 -12.33 -6.00
C ASP A 59 -20.10 -11.72 -6.45
N LYS A 60 -19.77 -12.03 -7.70
CA LYS A 60 -18.49 -11.64 -8.31
C LYS A 60 -18.36 -10.13 -8.46
N ASN A 61 -19.47 -9.41 -8.65
CA ASN A 61 -19.45 -7.95 -8.78
C ASN A 61 -19.19 -7.29 -7.42
N LYS A 62 -19.86 -7.79 -6.37
CA LYS A 62 -19.61 -7.31 -5.01
C LYS A 62 -18.16 -7.57 -4.58
N MET A 63 -17.61 -8.73 -4.91
CA MET A 63 -16.21 -9.06 -4.60
C MET A 63 -15.23 -8.13 -5.32
N THR A 64 -15.44 -7.84 -6.61
CA THR A 64 -14.56 -6.89 -7.34
C THR A 64 -14.72 -5.47 -6.85
N ASN A 65 -15.91 -5.03 -6.43
CA ASN A 65 -16.09 -3.71 -5.83
C ASN A 65 -15.29 -3.56 -4.52
N ILE A 66 -15.39 -4.56 -3.63
CA ILE A 66 -14.65 -4.55 -2.35
C ILE A 66 -13.14 -4.55 -2.61
N LEU A 67 -12.66 -5.40 -3.53
CA LEU A 67 -11.27 -5.38 -3.98
C LEU A 67 -10.87 -3.98 -4.48
N GLY A 68 -11.72 -3.36 -5.30
CA GLY A 68 -11.43 -2.06 -5.88
C GLY A 68 -11.34 -0.93 -4.84
N TYR A 69 -12.19 -0.94 -3.81
CA TYR A 69 -12.07 0.00 -2.69
C TYR A 69 -10.73 -0.18 -1.95
N HIS A 70 -10.32 -1.42 -1.68
CA HIS A 70 -9.05 -1.68 -1.02
C HIS A 70 -7.85 -1.29 -1.88
N LEU A 71 -7.88 -1.54 -3.19
CA LEU A 71 -6.82 -1.11 -4.10
C LEU A 71 -6.67 0.42 -4.11
N ILE A 72 -7.78 1.17 -4.12
CA ILE A 72 -7.71 2.64 -4.01
C ILE A 72 -7.06 3.06 -2.68
N MET A 73 -7.43 2.42 -1.57
CA MET A 73 -6.84 2.72 -0.26
C MET A 73 -5.35 2.40 -0.19
N LEU A 74 -4.93 1.27 -0.77
CA LEU A 74 -3.51 0.91 -0.90
C LEU A 74 -2.75 1.94 -1.74
N GLY A 75 -3.34 2.35 -2.86
CA GLY A 75 -2.70 3.33 -3.76
C GLY A 75 -2.56 4.70 -3.12
N ILE A 76 -3.54 5.13 -2.31
CA ILE A 76 -3.40 6.32 -1.46
C ILE A 76 -2.24 6.14 -0.47
N GLY A 77 -2.12 4.96 0.16
CA GLY A 77 -0.99 4.60 1.03
C GLY A 77 0.38 4.75 0.36
N ALA A 78 0.53 4.27 -0.88
CA ALA A 78 1.75 4.46 -1.66
C ALA A 78 2.04 5.95 -1.95
N TRP A 79 1.00 6.73 -2.29
CA TRP A 79 1.11 8.18 -2.50
C TRP A 79 1.46 8.96 -1.23
N LEU A 80 1.05 8.50 -0.04
CA LEU A 80 1.48 9.12 1.23
C LEU A 80 3.00 9.06 1.41
N LEU A 81 3.66 7.97 0.99
CA LEU A 81 5.13 7.89 0.99
C LEU A 81 5.74 8.89 0.00
N VAL A 82 5.18 8.98 -1.21
CA VAL A 82 5.63 9.94 -2.23
C VAL A 82 5.54 11.37 -1.69
N TRP A 83 4.40 11.75 -1.11
CA TRP A 83 4.25 13.09 -0.53
C TRP A 83 5.19 13.32 0.64
N LYS A 84 5.45 12.30 1.48
CA LYS A 84 6.45 12.41 2.55
C LYS A 84 7.84 12.73 2.01
N ALA A 85 8.25 12.03 0.95
CA ALA A 85 9.57 12.17 0.36
C ALA A 85 9.76 13.47 -0.44
N MET A 86 8.71 13.97 -1.09
CA MET A 86 8.79 15.16 -1.95
C MET A 86 8.46 16.47 -1.23
N TYR A 87 7.53 16.45 -0.28
CA TYR A 87 6.94 17.69 0.25
C TYR A 87 7.04 17.81 1.78
N PHE A 88 7.03 16.71 2.53
CA PHE A 88 7.02 16.75 3.99
C PHE A 88 8.39 16.40 4.59
N GLY A 89 9.42 17.16 4.23
CA GLY A 89 10.74 17.07 4.85
C GLY A 89 11.61 15.89 4.38
N GLY A 90 11.19 15.11 3.39
CA GLY A 90 12.08 14.17 2.72
C GLY A 90 12.18 12.78 3.36
N VAL A 91 13.17 12.00 2.94
CA VAL A 91 13.51 10.69 3.51
C VAL A 91 15.00 10.61 3.78
N TYR A 92 15.42 9.73 4.68
CA TYR A 92 16.83 9.48 4.93
C TYR A 92 17.43 8.74 3.74
N ASP A 93 18.47 9.32 3.14
CA ASP A 93 19.24 8.72 2.06
C ASP A 93 20.66 8.45 2.55
N THR A 94 21.03 7.17 2.61
CA THR A 94 22.38 6.75 3.01
C THR A 94 23.44 7.10 1.96
N TRP A 95 23.04 7.38 0.71
CA TRP A 95 23.90 7.70 -0.41
C TRP A 95 23.97 9.21 -0.68
N ALA A 96 23.45 10.04 0.23
CA ALA A 96 23.54 11.49 0.09
C ALA A 96 25.01 11.95 -0.05
N PRO A 97 25.32 12.92 -0.94
CA PRO A 97 26.68 13.42 -1.12
C PRO A 97 27.24 14.00 0.17
N GLY A 98 28.42 13.52 0.59
CA GLY A 98 29.07 13.94 1.84
C GLY A 98 28.73 13.08 3.07
N GLY A 99 27.91 12.04 2.89
CA GLY A 99 27.48 11.14 3.96
C GLY A 99 25.96 11.10 4.07
N GLY A 100 25.41 10.02 4.64
CA GLY A 100 23.96 9.83 4.71
C GLY A 100 23.25 10.95 5.48
N ASP A 101 22.12 11.42 4.96
CA ASP A 101 21.33 12.50 5.56
C ASP A 101 19.86 12.44 5.09
N VAL A 102 18.98 13.18 5.76
CA VAL A 102 17.60 13.39 5.32
C VAL A 102 17.58 14.38 4.16
N ARG A 103 16.98 13.98 3.04
CA ARG A 103 16.82 14.86 1.87
C ARG A 103 15.44 14.76 1.24
N ILE A 104 15.04 15.88 0.64
CA ILE A 104 13.85 15.95 -0.20
C ILE A 104 14.16 15.35 -1.57
N ILE A 105 13.28 14.48 -2.06
CA ILE A 105 13.39 13.88 -3.40
C ILE A 105 12.65 14.79 -4.38
N THR A 106 13.38 15.58 -5.14
CA THR A 106 12.78 16.55 -6.09
C THR A 106 12.50 15.96 -7.46
N ASN A 107 13.24 14.93 -7.86
CA ASN A 107 13.19 14.34 -9.20
C ASN A 107 13.00 12.82 -9.14
N PRO A 108 11.85 12.31 -8.68
CA PRO A 108 11.58 10.87 -8.67
C PRO A 108 11.59 10.31 -10.10
N THR A 109 12.09 9.08 -10.28
CA THR A 109 12.18 8.45 -11.60
C THR A 109 10.81 8.05 -12.12
N THR A 110 10.29 8.80 -13.10
CA THR A 110 9.01 8.49 -13.75
C THR A 110 9.16 7.67 -15.04
N ASN A 111 10.38 7.42 -15.50
CA ASN A 111 10.63 6.64 -16.70
C ASN A 111 10.22 5.18 -16.50
N ALA A 112 9.16 4.76 -17.20
CA ALA A 112 8.61 3.40 -17.16
C ALA A 112 9.66 2.33 -17.48
N ALA A 113 10.55 2.57 -18.45
CA ALA A 113 11.55 1.59 -18.86
C ALA A 113 12.54 1.27 -17.72
N ILE A 114 12.84 2.24 -16.87
CA ILE A 114 13.72 2.05 -15.70
C ILE A 114 12.94 1.30 -14.61
N ILE A 115 11.76 1.81 -14.22
CA ILE A 115 10.97 1.25 -13.12
C ILE A 115 10.54 -0.19 -13.40
N PHE A 116 9.95 -0.47 -14.57
CA PHE A 116 9.58 -1.82 -14.96
C PHE A 116 10.78 -2.67 -15.38
N GLY A 117 11.92 -2.04 -15.71
CA GLY A 117 13.19 -2.72 -15.94
C GLY A 117 13.63 -3.55 -14.74
N TYR A 118 13.47 -3.03 -13.51
CA TYR A 118 13.76 -3.77 -12.28
C TYR A 118 12.99 -5.10 -12.19
N LEU A 119 11.72 -5.13 -12.63
CA LEU A 119 10.89 -6.34 -12.59
C LEU A 119 11.37 -7.45 -13.51
N LEU A 120 12.18 -7.11 -14.52
CA LEU A 120 12.68 -8.03 -15.55
C LEU A 120 14.14 -8.46 -15.31
N LYS A 121 14.82 -7.88 -14.30
CA LYS A 121 16.18 -8.28 -13.93
C LYS A 121 16.22 -9.71 -13.37
N SER A 122 17.34 -10.39 -13.58
CA SER A 122 17.56 -11.72 -13.01
C SER A 122 17.55 -11.67 -11.48
N PRO A 123 16.99 -12.67 -10.78
CA PRO A 123 17.07 -12.76 -9.33
C PRO A 123 18.43 -13.28 -8.83
N PHE A 124 19.34 -13.66 -9.72
CA PHE A 124 20.65 -14.21 -9.35
C PHE A 124 21.67 -13.11 -9.00
N GLY A 125 22.79 -13.52 -8.40
CA GLY A 125 23.87 -12.63 -7.99
C GLY A 125 24.41 -11.79 -9.15
N GLY A 126 24.65 -10.51 -8.89
CA GLY A 126 25.05 -9.50 -9.89
C GLY A 126 23.88 -8.66 -10.40
N ASP A 127 22.67 -9.22 -10.50
CA ASP A 127 21.48 -8.50 -10.97
C ASP A 127 20.52 -8.15 -9.83
N GLY A 128 20.11 -9.13 -9.02
CA GLY A 128 19.35 -8.91 -7.78
C GLY A 128 17.88 -8.48 -7.90
N TRP A 129 17.25 -8.64 -9.07
CA TRP A 129 15.83 -8.28 -9.31
C TRP A 129 15.46 -6.90 -8.70
N ILE A 130 14.31 -6.78 -8.02
CA ILE A 130 13.88 -5.56 -7.33
C ILE A 130 14.72 -5.18 -6.10
N VAL A 131 15.47 -6.14 -5.55
CA VAL A 131 16.35 -5.91 -4.38
C VAL A 131 17.56 -5.06 -4.77
N SER A 132 17.84 -4.94 -6.08
CA SER A 132 18.94 -4.14 -6.61
C SER A 132 18.67 -2.64 -6.71
N VAL A 133 17.50 -2.16 -6.31
CA VAL A 133 17.23 -0.71 -6.24
C VAL A 133 18.20 -0.04 -5.27
N ASP A 134 18.92 0.98 -5.75
CA ASP A 134 20.08 1.53 -5.04
C ASP A 134 19.98 3.04 -4.77
N ASN A 135 18.91 3.70 -5.19
CA ASN A 135 18.71 5.14 -5.03
C ASN A 135 17.26 5.48 -4.65
N MET A 136 17.07 6.64 -4.00
CA MET A 136 15.75 7.06 -3.52
C MET A 136 14.83 7.53 -4.65
N GLU A 137 15.37 8.08 -5.73
CA GLU A 137 14.60 8.52 -6.89
C GLU A 137 13.78 7.38 -7.50
N ASP A 138 14.39 6.20 -7.65
CA ASP A 138 13.75 5.00 -8.17
C ASP A 138 12.75 4.41 -7.16
N ILE A 139 13.06 4.43 -5.86
CA ILE A 139 12.12 3.97 -4.83
C ILE A 139 10.85 4.84 -4.85
N ILE A 140 11.00 6.17 -4.81
CA ILE A 140 9.86 7.08 -4.82
C ILE A 140 9.14 7.06 -6.17
N GLY A 141 9.88 6.99 -7.28
CA GLY A 141 9.35 6.81 -8.62
C GLY A 141 8.53 5.53 -8.78
N GLY A 142 9.01 4.42 -8.23
CA GLY A 142 8.27 3.15 -8.17
C GLY A 142 6.96 3.27 -7.39
N HIS A 143 6.95 4.02 -6.29
CA HIS A 143 5.73 4.26 -5.51
C HIS A 143 4.72 5.17 -6.23
N VAL A 144 5.19 6.12 -7.05
CA VAL A 144 4.32 6.88 -7.97
C VAL A 144 3.61 5.93 -8.94
N TRP A 145 4.35 4.99 -9.54
CA TRP A 145 3.79 4.00 -10.45
C TRP A 145 2.80 3.07 -9.76
N ILE A 146 3.19 2.40 -8.68
CA ILE A 146 2.31 1.42 -8.01
C ILE A 146 1.05 2.10 -7.44
N GLY A 147 1.19 3.27 -6.82
CA GLY A 147 0.03 3.99 -6.27
C GLY A 147 -0.95 4.43 -7.35
N THR A 148 -0.45 4.85 -8.51
CA THR A 148 -1.30 5.20 -9.66
C THR A 148 -1.98 3.96 -10.24
N LEU A 149 -1.25 2.85 -10.41
CA LEU A 149 -1.79 1.59 -10.94
C LEU A 149 -2.83 0.98 -10.01
N GLU A 150 -2.63 1.02 -8.70
CA GLU A 150 -3.59 0.54 -7.70
C GLU A 150 -4.88 1.36 -7.71
N ILE A 151 -4.80 2.70 -7.79
CA ILE A 151 -5.98 3.56 -7.89
C ILE A 151 -6.75 3.28 -9.18
N LEU A 152 -6.07 3.26 -10.33
CA LEU A 152 -6.71 2.99 -11.63
C LEU A 152 -7.28 1.57 -11.70
N GLY A 153 -6.54 0.58 -11.20
CA GLY A 153 -7.00 -0.80 -11.09
C GLY A 153 -8.20 -0.95 -10.15
N GLY A 154 -8.22 -0.19 -9.05
CA GLY A 154 -9.34 -0.18 -8.13
C GLY A 154 -10.60 0.42 -8.75
N ILE A 155 -10.47 1.56 -9.45
CA ILE A 155 -11.56 2.14 -10.26
C ILE A 155 -12.05 1.13 -11.29
N TRP A 156 -11.14 0.49 -12.02
CA TRP A 156 -11.48 -0.55 -12.98
C TRP A 156 -12.29 -1.69 -12.35
N HIS A 157 -11.87 -2.21 -11.20
CA HIS A 157 -12.58 -3.30 -10.52
C HIS A 157 -13.95 -2.90 -9.95
N ILE A 158 -14.17 -1.62 -9.61
CA ILE A 158 -15.48 -1.09 -9.19
C ILE A 158 -16.46 -0.98 -10.38
N TYR A 159 -15.95 -0.62 -11.56
CA TYR A 159 -16.80 -0.37 -12.73
C TYR A 159 -16.85 -1.54 -13.72
N THR A 160 -16.27 -2.69 -13.37
CA THR A 160 -16.28 -3.89 -14.22
C THR A 160 -16.64 -5.15 -13.44
N THR A 161 -16.99 -6.20 -14.18
CA THR A 161 -17.23 -7.54 -13.63
C THR A 161 -16.30 -8.56 -14.25
N PRO A 162 -16.01 -9.69 -13.59
CA PRO A 162 -15.13 -10.71 -14.15
C PRO A 162 -15.62 -11.24 -15.50
N TRP A 163 -14.73 -11.15 -16.48
CA TRP A 163 -14.98 -11.61 -17.84
C TRP A 163 -15.22 -13.14 -17.91
N PRO A 164 -15.87 -13.65 -18.98
CA PRO A 164 -16.21 -15.07 -19.09
C PRO A 164 -15.02 -16.03 -18.89
N TRP A 165 -13.82 -15.69 -19.36
CA TRP A 165 -12.66 -16.56 -19.19
C TRP A 165 -12.19 -16.61 -17.72
N ALA A 166 -12.17 -15.48 -17.02
CA ALA A 166 -11.80 -15.43 -15.60
C ALA A 166 -12.80 -16.22 -14.76
N ARG A 167 -14.11 -16.09 -15.06
CA ARG A 167 -15.16 -16.87 -14.39
C ARG A 167 -14.97 -18.38 -14.50
N ARG A 168 -14.34 -18.87 -15.58
CA ARG A 168 -14.04 -20.29 -15.80
C ARG A 168 -12.70 -20.75 -15.22
N ALA A 169 -11.77 -19.82 -15.01
CA ALA A 169 -10.43 -20.13 -14.51
C ALA A 169 -10.35 -20.20 -12.98
N PHE A 170 -11.19 -19.45 -12.27
CA PHE A 170 -11.14 -19.32 -10.81
C PHE A 170 -12.28 -20.04 -10.08
N VAL A 171 -12.01 -20.39 -8.82
CA VAL A 171 -13.02 -20.86 -7.86
C VAL A 171 -13.57 -19.66 -7.09
N TRP A 172 -14.90 -19.53 -7.00
CA TRP A 172 -15.57 -18.36 -6.44
C TRP A 172 -16.21 -18.67 -5.08
N SER A 173 -15.37 -18.77 -4.05
CA SER A 173 -15.76 -19.01 -2.66
C SER A 173 -14.84 -18.24 -1.71
N GLY A 174 -15.30 -17.98 -0.48
CA GLY A 174 -14.50 -17.27 0.53
C GLY A 174 -13.17 -17.97 0.84
N GLU A 175 -13.18 -19.31 0.94
CA GLU A 175 -11.97 -20.12 1.15
C GLU A 175 -10.98 -20.00 -0.01
N ALA A 176 -11.49 -19.98 -1.26
CA ALA A 176 -10.63 -19.78 -2.43
C ALA A 176 -10.01 -18.38 -2.45
N TYR A 177 -10.77 -17.34 -2.11
CA TYR A 177 -10.20 -15.99 -2.04
C TYR A 177 -9.14 -15.85 -0.95
N LEU A 178 -9.36 -16.51 0.20
CA LEU A 178 -8.35 -16.59 1.24
C LEU A 178 -7.10 -17.32 0.75
N SER A 179 -7.25 -18.45 0.04
CA SER A 179 -6.10 -19.22 -0.46
C SER A 179 -5.28 -18.47 -1.53
N TYR A 180 -5.90 -17.59 -2.33
CA TYR A 180 -5.18 -16.72 -3.26
C TYR A 180 -4.37 -15.61 -2.56
N SER A 181 -4.70 -15.30 -1.30
CA SER A 181 -4.08 -14.23 -0.53
C SER A 181 -2.93 -14.74 0.37
N LEU A 182 -2.80 -16.06 0.56
CA LEU A 182 -1.74 -16.72 1.33
C LEU A 182 -0.48 -16.93 0.47
#